data_AF-A0A9Q0T630-F1
#
_entry.id   AF-A0A9Q0T630-F1
#
_cell.length_a   1.000
_cell.length_b   1.000
_cell.length_c   1.000
_cell.angle_alpha   90.00
_cell.angle_beta   90.00
_cell.angle_gamma   90.00
#
_symmetry.space_group_name_H-M   'P 1'
#
loop_
_entity.id
_entity.type
_entity.pdbx_description
1 polymer ?
#
loop_
_entity_poly.entity_id
_entity_poly.type
_entity_poly.pdbx_seq_one_letter_code
_entity_poly.pdbx_strand_id
1 'polypeptide(L)'
;MIGWTTMILGMILFFLRRLFRRCYLVVQSILMIYRAEEKKHFQRAVASGELSKLIEPWDPWWLKSSARNISLSKEGTRLVQPLTEEEASSSHQDYGAGYQPSEIPPGPDTLLPPVRKLISREPSPFLAYHLVDIIYSYCFTQRLYNGDWQSDAIGSATVVLSVSSVLGQTGQPETVLEALSYCLERTCSPEYRHMGGLQFGLGLVNDVIHVMSLGGHALICLLCDLQKMVQAGEKELKAEKTRKSKSDIRSKLKLAERKVYFIMCWVHEQPGEAWSSLAAIVRAEKSSGMDYRVGKNVPAAKNKTESRGKVLIEEL
;
A
#
# COMPACT_ATOMS: atom_id res chain seq x y z
N MET A 1 19.26 5.46 -10.20
CA MET A 1 19.81 4.81 -8.99
C MET A 1 19.71 5.66 -7.71
N ILE A 2 19.72 7.01 -7.77
CA ILE A 2 19.68 7.87 -6.56
C ILE A 2 18.32 7.87 -5.82
N GLY A 3 17.21 7.57 -6.51
CA GLY A 3 15.86 7.56 -5.92
C GLY A 3 15.55 6.38 -5.00
N TRP A 4 16.30 5.27 -5.11
CA TRP A 4 16.05 4.05 -4.34
C TRP A 4 16.65 4.17 -2.93
N THR A 5 17.84 4.75 -2.82
CA THR A 5 18.51 4.98 -1.54
C THR A 5 17.79 5.99 -0.66
N THR A 6 17.15 7.02 -1.24
CA THR A 6 16.37 8.01 -0.48
C THR A 6 15.00 7.48 -0.06
N MET A 7 14.36 6.64 -0.89
CA MET A 7 13.14 5.91 -0.52
C MET A 7 13.38 4.92 0.62
N ILE A 8 14.44 4.12 0.52
CA ILE A 8 14.84 3.14 1.55
C ILE A 8 15.16 3.87 2.87
N LEU A 9 15.91 4.98 2.82
CA LEU A 9 16.23 5.79 4.00
C LEU A 9 14.98 6.42 4.65
N GLY A 10 14.00 6.85 3.85
CA GLY A 10 12.72 7.40 4.33
C GLY A 10 11.84 6.34 4.99
N MET A 11 11.70 5.17 4.35
CA MET A 11 11.00 3.99 4.88
C MET A 11 11.65 3.53 6.19
N ILE A 12 12.98 3.52 6.25
CA ILE A 12 13.74 3.09 7.43
C ILE A 12 13.66 4.11 8.56
N LEU A 13 13.73 5.41 8.29
CA LEU A 13 13.54 6.43 9.34
C LEU A 13 12.11 6.42 9.89
N PHE A 14 11.12 6.05 9.08
CA PHE A 14 9.74 5.89 9.53
C PHE A 14 9.51 4.58 10.28
N PHE A 15 10.03 3.48 9.77
CA PHE A 15 10.00 2.17 10.43
C PHE A 15 10.72 2.28 11.77
N LEU A 16 11.91 2.87 11.83
CA LEU A 16 12.57 3.21 13.09
C LEU A 16 11.70 4.15 13.93
N ARG A 17 11.17 5.26 13.43
CA ARG A 17 10.30 6.14 14.25
C ARG A 17 9.02 5.48 14.79
N ARG A 18 8.50 4.46 14.11
CA ARG A 18 7.21 3.84 14.44
C ARG A 18 7.34 2.50 15.17
N LEU A 19 8.31 1.68 14.81
CA LEU A 19 8.87 0.63 15.66
C LEU A 19 9.24 1.25 17.02
N PHE A 20 9.84 2.45 17.05
CA PHE A 20 10.13 3.18 18.29
C PHE A 20 8.91 3.74 19.02
N ARG A 21 7.70 3.79 18.43
CA ARG A 21 6.50 4.30 19.12
C ARG A 21 5.82 3.22 19.95
N ARG A 22 6.00 1.95 19.57
CA ARG A 22 5.43 0.79 20.26
C ARG A 22 6.51 0.00 21.02
N CYS A 23 7.73 0.03 20.51
CA CYS A 23 8.93 -0.20 21.29
C CYS A 23 9.37 1.07 22.03
N TYR A 24 8.54 2.10 22.25
CA TYR A 24 9.02 3.24 23.06
C TYR A 24 9.45 2.75 24.44
N LEU A 25 8.75 1.79 25.04
CA LEU A 25 9.18 1.17 26.30
C LEU A 25 10.36 0.22 26.14
N VAL A 26 10.45 -0.56 25.04
CA VAL A 26 11.54 -1.56 24.84
C VAL A 26 12.83 -0.89 24.36
N VAL A 27 12.75 0.03 23.42
CA VAL A 27 13.85 0.87 22.96
C VAL A 27 14.22 1.92 23.99
N GLN A 28 13.32 2.43 24.84
CA GLN A 28 13.73 3.24 26.02
C GLN A 28 14.34 2.38 27.13
N SER A 29 13.96 1.10 27.24
CA SER A 29 14.65 0.12 28.10
C SER A 29 16.03 -0.26 27.53
N ILE A 30 16.18 -0.40 26.21
CA ILE A 30 17.46 -0.65 25.52
C ILE A 30 18.31 0.63 25.51
N LEU A 31 17.74 1.82 25.27
CA LEU A 31 18.43 3.11 25.41
C LEU A 31 18.76 3.46 26.87
N MET A 32 18.06 2.88 27.86
CA MET A 32 18.42 2.98 29.27
C MET A 32 19.66 2.14 29.60
N ILE A 33 19.94 1.10 28.82
CA ILE A 33 21.12 0.24 28.96
C ILE A 33 22.35 0.86 28.27
N TYR A 34 22.13 1.70 27.24
CA TYR A 34 23.20 2.36 26.49
C TYR A 34 23.75 3.59 27.22
N ARG A 35 25.08 3.67 27.31
CA ARG A 35 25.79 4.85 27.84
C ARG A 35 25.55 6.05 26.91
N ALA A 36 25.62 7.28 27.44
CA ALA A 36 25.28 8.50 26.69
C ALA A 36 26.02 8.63 25.33
N GLU A 37 27.27 8.16 25.25
CA GLU A 37 28.06 8.18 24.02
C GLU A 37 27.53 7.21 22.96
N GLU A 38 27.11 6.01 23.36
CA GLU A 38 26.58 4.99 22.46
C GLU A 38 25.23 5.43 21.88
N LYS A 39 24.39 6.10 22.68
CA LYS A 39 23.14 6.74 22.21
C LYS A 39 23.42 7.83 21.17
N LYS A 40 24.46 8.65 21.39
CA LYS A 40 24.87 9.70 20.45
C LYS A 40 25.45 9.10 19.16
N HIS A 41 26.14 7.96 19.25
CA HIS A 41 26.65 7.21 18.10
C HIS A 41 25.50 6.61 17.28
N PHE A 42 24.54 5.96 17.95
CA PHE A 42 23.35 5.41 17.31
C PHE A 42 22.55 6.49 16.59
N GLN A 43 22.30 7.64 17.23
CA GLN A 43 21.60 8.76 16.59
C GLN A 43 22.35 9.31 15.37
N ARG A 44 23.69 9.37 15.43
CA ARG A 44 24.53 9.73 14.27
C ARG A 44 24.44 8.68 13.16
N ALA A 45 24.43 7.40 13.48
CA ALA A 45 24.29 6.30 12.52
C ALA A 45 22.89 6.28 11.87
N VAL A 46 21.84 6.60 12.62
CA VAL A 46 20.47 6.82 12.09
C VAL A 46 20.45 8.02 11.14
N ALA A 47 21.00 9.16 11.56
CA ALA A 47 20.95 10.41 10.79
C ALA A 47 21.81 10.35 9.52
N SER A 48 22.95 9.67 9.56
CA SER A 48 23.82 9.43 8.41
C SER A 48 23.30 8.35 7.46
N GLY A 49 22.26 7.61 7.86
CA GLY A 49 21.72 6.50 7.10
C GLY A 49 22.62 5.27 7.08
N GLU A 50 23.64 5.20 7.93
CA GLU A 50 24.50 4.02 8.05
C GLU A 50 23.70 2.76 8.40
N LEU A 51 22.74 2.90 9.31
CA LEU A 51 21.84 1.80 9.69
C LEU A 51 20.90 1.37 8.56
N SER A 52 20.69 2.22 7.54
CA SER A 52 19.82 1.85 6.41
C SER A 52 20.39 0.73 5.57
N LYS A 53 21.72 0.58 5.57
CA LYS A 53 22.44 -0.49 4.85
C LYS A 53 22.27 -1.86 5.50
N LEU A 54 21.82 -1.89 6.75
CA LEU A 54 21.63 -3.11 7.53
C LEU A 54 20.21 -3.68 7.39
N ILE A 55 19.32 -2.98 6.70
CA ILE A 55 17.92 -3.39 6.50
C ILE A 55 17.77 -3.84 5.06
N GLU A 56 17.43 -5.11 4.87
CA GLU A 56 17.11 -5.66 3.57
C GLU A 56 15.76 -5.11 3.08
N PRO A 57 15.71 -4.51 1.88
CA PRO A 57 14.45 -4.08 1.29
C PRO A 57 13.53 -5.28 1.03
N TRP A 58 12.27 -5.15 1.43
CA TRP A 58 11.26 -6.14 1.11
C TRP A 58 10.83 -6.02 -0.35
N ASP A 59 10.89 -7.14 -1.05
CA ASP A 59 10.34 -7.26 -2.39
C ASP A 59 8.83 -7.52 -2.33
N PRO A 60 8.00 -6.63 -2.91
CA PRO A 60 6.58 -6.83 -2.91
C PRO A 60 6.16 -8.12 -3.57
N TRP A 61 5.31 -8.89 -2.89
CA TRP A 61 4.86 -10.21 -3.37
C TRP A 61 4.26 -10.13 -4.79
N TRP A 62 3.58 -9.03 -5.13
CA TRP A 62 2.96 -8.84 -6.44
C TRP A 62 3.95 -8.61 -7.60
N LEU A 63 5.23 -8.40 -7.31
CA LEU A 63 6.29 -8.31 -8.33
C LEU A 63 6.99 -9.66 -8.56
N LYS A 64 6.68 -10.67 -7.76
CA LYS A 64 7.36 -11.96 -7.80
C LYS A 64 6.74 -12.87 -8.86
N SER A 65 7.58 -13.74 -9.45
CA SER A 65 7.13 -14.72 -10.43
C SER A 65 6.07 -15.67 -9.87
N SER A 66 6.18 -16.02 -8.58
CA SER A 66 5.23 -16.86 -7.85
C SER A 66 3.81 -16.27 -7.85
N ALA A 67 3.67 -14.94 -7.89
CA ALA A 67 2.37 -14.28 -7.89
C ALA A 67 1.54 -14.52 -9.18
N ARG A 68 2.19 -14.92 -10.28
CA ARG A 68 1.49 -15.30 -11.52
C ARG A 68 0.80 -16.65 -11.42
N ASN A 69 1.18 -17.46 -10.45
CA ASN A 69 0.67 -18.81 -10.25
C ASN A 69 -0.40 -18.88 -9.15
N ILE A 70 -0.93 -17.73 -8.70
CA ILE A 70 -1.97 -17.70 -7.66
C ILE A 70 -3.27 -18.29 -8.22
N SER A 71 -3.67 -19.42 -7.64
CA SER A 71 -4.93 -20.09 -7.95
C SER A 71 -5.74 -20.35 -6.68
N LEU A 72 -7.03 -20.01 -6.73
CA LEU A 72 -8.01 -20.36 -5.69
C LEU A 72 -9.01 -21.39 -6.24
N SER A 73 -9.75 -22.04 -5.35
CA SER A 73 -10.86 -22.92 -5.73
C SER A 73 -11.98 -22.10 -6.38
N LYS A 74 -12.93 -22.78 -7.03
CA LYS A 74 -14.11 -22.12 -7.61
C LYS A 74 -14.91 -21.37 -6.53
N GLU A 75 -14.85 -21.86 -5.30
CA GLU A 75 -15.52 -21.30 -4.13
C GLU A 75 -14.69 -20.20 -3.42
N GLY A 76 -13.53 -19.84 -3.99
CA GLY A 76 -12.67 -18.75 -3.52
C GLY A 76 -11.72 -19.14 -2.39
N THR A 77 -11.70 -20.40 -1.95
CA THR A 77 -10.79 -20.88 -0.89
C THR A 77 -9.39 -21.16 -1.41
N ARG A 78 -8.40 -21.06 -0.52
CA ARG A 78 -7.03 -21.47 -0.82
C ARG A 78 -6.99 -22.94 -1.26
N LEU A 79 -6.47 -23.20 -2.45
CA LEU A 79 -6.06 -24.55 -2.84
C LEU A 79 -4.81 -24.90 -2.02
N VAL A 80 -4.88 -25.98 -1.26
CA VAL A 80 -3.71 -26.45 -0.50
C VAL A 80 -2.61 -26.82 -1.50
N GLN A 81 -1.48 -26.13 -1.46
CA GLN A 81 -0.22 -26.66 -2.01
C GLN A 81 0.81 -26.72 -0.88
N PRO A 82 1.13 -27.94 -0.39
CA PRO A 82 2.25 -28.18 0.51
C PRO A 82 3.45 -28.82 -0.22
N LEU A 83 4.65 -28.45 0.26
CA LEU A 83 5.99 -29.04 0.08
C LEU A 83 6.63 -28.94 -1.32
N THR A 84 7.64 -28.06 -1.43
CA THR A 84 8.72 -28.23 -2.42
C THR A 84 9.52 -29.47 -2.05
N GLU A 85 9.15 -30.62 -2.60
CA GLU A 85 10.02 -31.79 -2.75
C GLU A 85 10.49 -31.85 -4.21
N GLU A 86 11.72 -31.38 -4.41
CA GLU A 86 12.69 -31.67 -5.48
C GLU A 86 13.84 -30.71 -5.14
N GLU A 87 14.87 -31.11 -4.40
CA GLU A 87 15.88 -32.08 -4.81
C GLU A 87 16.36 -32.92 -3.61
N ALA A 88 16.13 -34.23 -3.67
CA ALA A 88 16.86 -35.18 -2.82
C ALA A 88 18.19 -35.55 -3.50
N SER A 89 19.26 -35.47 -2.69
CA SER A 89 20.66 -35.89 -2.90
C SER A 89 21.58 -34.73 -3.31
N SER A 90 22.43 -34.15 -2.45
CA SER A 90 23.26 -34.80 -1.43
C SER A 90 23.80 -33.82 -0.36
N SER A 91 23.64 -34.22 0.91
CA SER A 91 24.52 -34.03 2.08
C SER A 91 25.10 -32.63 2.40
N HIS A 92 24.62 -31.98 3.46
CA HIS A 92 25.26 -31.95 4.80
C HIS A 92 24.57 -30.96 5.77
N GLN A 93 24.19 -31.49 6.95
CA GLN A 93 24.11 -30.89 8.29
C GLN A 93 23.18 -29.68 8.56
N ASP A 94 22.07 -29.99 9.23
CA ASP A 94 21.56 -29.42 10.50
C ASP A 94 21.88 -27.94 10.81
N TYR A 95 20.85 -27.08 10.85
CA TYR A 95 20.38 -26.33 12.02
C TYR A 95 19.15 -25.48 11.62
N GLY A 96 18.00 -25.78 12.22
CA GLY A 96 16.84 -24.88 12.24
C GLY A 96 15.92 -24.95 11.03
N ALA A 97 14.91 -25.83 11.09
CA ALA A 97 13.71 -25.74 10.25
C ALA A 97 12.93 -24.45 10.61
N GLY A 98 13.43 -23.32 10.13
CA GLY A 98 12.69 -22.05 10.16
C GLY A 98 11.50 -22.20 9.23
N TYR A 99 10.30 -22.04 9.77
CA TYR A 99 9.09 -21.78 8.99
C TYR A 99 9.37 -20.59 8.08
N GLN A 100 9.69 -20.83 6.81
CA GLN A 100 9.73 -19.76 5.81
C GLN A 100 8.28 -19.31 5.62
N PRO A 101 7.92 -18.07 6.00
CA PRO A 101 6.58 -17.57 5.76
C PRO A 101 6.30 -17.65 4.26
N SER A 102 5.10 -18.11 3.88
CA SER A 102 4.66 -18.10 2.49
C SER A 102 4.88 -16.72 1.89
N GLU A 103 5.60 -16.69 0.77
CA GLU A 103 6.02 -15.48 0.09
C GLU A 103 4.85 -14.61 -0.41
N ILE A 104 3.72 -15.26 -0.66
CA ILE A 104 2.45 -14.66 -1.07
C ILE A 104 1.47 -14.73 0.10
N PRO A 105 0.71 -13.66 0.37
CA PRO A 105 -0.32 -13.68 1.39
C PRO A 105 -1.36 -14.79 1.12
N PRO A 106 -1.74 -15.56 2.15
CA PRO A 106 -2.71 -16.63 1.99
C PRO A 106 -4.10 -16.07 1.65
N GLY A 107 -4.79 -16.74 0.73
CA GLY A 107 -6.21 -16.52 0.45
C GLY A 107 -7.11 -16.90 1.64
N PRO A 108 -8.45 -16.76 1.49
CA PRO A 108 -9.38 -17.05 2.56
C PRO A 108 -9.49 -18.56 2.81
N ASP A 109 -9.63 -18.91 4.09
CA ASP A 109 -9.82 -20.30 4.53
C ASP A 109 -11.29 -20.75 4.41
N THR A 110 -12.21 -19.78 4.29
CA THR A 110 -13.65 -19.99 4.20
C THR A 110 -14.18 -19.65 2.81
N LEU A 111 -15.22 -20.35 2.39
CA LEU A 111 -15.91 -20.11 1.12
C LEU A 111 -16.44 -18.68 1.08
N LEU A 112 -16.26 -18.00 -0.06
CA LEU A 112 -16.79 -16.66 -0.27
C LEU A 112 -18.28 -16.77 -0.64
N PRO A 113 -19.21 -16.22 0.17
CA PRO A 113 -20.63 -16.27 -0.14
C PRO A 113 -20.97 -15.30 -1.27
N PRO A 114 -22.06 -15.56 -2.01
CA PRO A 114 -22.56 -14.62 -2.99
C PRO A 114 -22.92 -13.25 -2.38
N VAL A 115 -22.68 -12.15 -3.10
CA VAL A 115 -22.90 -10.77 -2.63
C VAL A 115 -24.35 -10.53 -2.23
N ARG A 116 -25.31 -11.14 -2.95
CA ARG A 116 -26.74 -11.08 -2.62
C ARG A 116 -27.11 -11.62 -1.23
N LYS A 117 -26.24 -12.40 -0.60
CA LYS A 117 -26.44 -12.86 0.80
C LYS A 117 -25.96 -11.82 1.81
N LEU A 118 -25.13 -10.86 1.39
CA LEU A 118 -24.56 -9.83 2.25
C LEU A 118 -25.38 -8.54 2.23
N ILE A 119 -26.04 -8.24 1.12
CA ILE A 119 -26.85 -7.04 0.95
C ILE A 119 -28.20 -7.37 0.28
N SER A 120 -29.23 -6.63 0.67
CA SER A 120 -30.58 -6.77 0.08
C SER A 120 -30.81 -5.84 -1.13
N ARG A 121 -29.92 -4.87 -1.34
CA ARG A 121 -29.99 -3.90 -2.45
C ARG A 121 -28.93 -4.24 -3.49
N GLU A 122 -29.05 -3.66 -4.68
CA GLU A 122 -27.99 -3.81 -5.68
C GLU A 122 -26.67 -3.19 -5.19
N PRO A 123 -25.52 -3.82 -5.51
CA PRO A 123 -24.21 -3.25 -5.23
C PRO A 123 -24.04 -1.90 -5.94
N SER A 124 -23.27 -1.00 -5.33
CA SER A 124 -22.93 0.28 -5.96
C SER A 124 -22.20 0.05 -7.30
N PRO A 125 -22.50 0.83 -8.34
CA PRO A 125 -21.78 0.73 -9.63
C PRO A 125 -20.31 1.16 -9.52
N PHE A 126 -19.92 1.84 -8.43
CA PHE A 126 -18.58 2.42 -8.24
C PHE A 126 -17.61 1.49 -7.50
N LEU A 127 -17.98 0.22 -7.25
CA LEU A 127 -17.13 -0.72 -6.51
C LEU A 127 -15.77 -0.98 -7.16
N ALA A 128 -15.68 -0.89 -8.48
CA ALA A 128 -14.42 -0.93 -9.22
C ALA A 128 -13.45 0.20 -8.80
N TYR A 129 -13.96 1.42 -8.62
CA TYR A 129 -13.14 2.58 -8.22
C TYR A 129 -12.81 2.54 -6.73
N HIS A 130 -13.73 2.04 -5.91
CA HIS A 130 -13.45 1.74 -4.51
C HIS A 130 -12.31 0.73 -4.36
N LEU A 131 -12.26 -0.29 -5.23
CA LEU A 131 -11.19 -1.28 -5.24
C LEU A 131 -9.82 -0.65 -5.58
N VAL A 132 -9.75 0.31 -6.50
CA VAL A 132 -8.51 1.04 -6.83
C VAL A 132 -7.94 1.77 -5.60
N ASP A 133 -8.79 2.52 -4.88
CA ASP A 133 -8.41 3.21 -3.63
C ASP A 133 -7.89 2.23 -2.56
N ILE A 134 -8.53 1.07 -2.43
CA ILE A 134 -8.16 0.03 -1.47
C ILE A 134 -6.83 -0.63 -1.82
N ILE A 135 -6.62 -1.02 -3.09
CA ILE A 135 -5.35 -1.61 -3.54
C ILE A 135 -4.21 -0.62 -3.32
N TYR A 136 -4.41 0.65 -3.68
CA TYR A 136 -3.40 1.68 -3.47
C TYR A 136 -3.03 1.79 -1.99
N SER A 137 -4.03 1.86 -1.12
CA SER A 137 -3.84 2.02 0.33
C SER A 137 -3.16 0.80 0.96
N TYR A 138 -3.47 -0.41 0.48
CA TYR A 138 -2.75 -1.63 0.86
C TYR A 138 -1.29 -1.59 0.41
N CYS A 139 -1.02 -1.29 -0.86
CA CYS A 139 0.34 -1.23 -1.40
C CYS A 139 1.19 -0.17 -0.68
N PHE A 140 0.60 1.00 -0.41
CA PHE A 140 1.21 2.06 0.37
C PHE A 140 1.62 1.55 1.75
N THR A 141 0.69 0.88 2.44
CA THR A 141 0.93 0.36 3.80
C THR A 141 1.99 -0.73 3.79
N GLN A 142 1.91 -1.70 2.88
CA GLN A 142 2.92 -2.76 2.75
C GLN A 142 4.32 -2.21 2.53
N ARG A 143 4.47 -1.22 1.63
CA ARG A 143 5.77 -0.54 1.44
C ARG A 143 6.18 0.22 2.69
N LEU A 144 5.29 0.97 3.32
CA LEU A 144 5.59 1.71 4.55
C LEU A 144 6.15 0.83 5.68
N TYR A 145 5.69 -0.42 5.75
CA TYR A 145 6.10 -1.41 6.75
C TYR A 145 7.12 -2.42 6.24
N ASN A 146 7.67 -2.24 5.04
CA ASN A 146 8.62 -3.17 4.44
C ASN A 146 8.11 -4.64 4.49
N GLY A 147 6.83 -4.85 4.20
CA GLY A 147 6.17 -6.15 4.23
C GLY A 147 5.72 -6.66 5.62
N ASP A 148 6.20 -6.06 6.71
CA ASP A 148 5.90 -6.50 8.09
C ASP A 148 4.92 -5.55 8.79
N TRP A 149 3.66 -5.58 8.35
CA TRP A 149 2.60 -4.76 8.94
C TRP A 149 2.21 -5.20 10.35
N GLN A 150 2.53 -6.45 10.72
CA GLN A 150 2.21 -7.08 12.00
C GLN A 150 2.99 -6.46 13.15
N SER A 151 4.22 -5.98 12.88
CA SER A 151 5.08 -5.28 13.85
C SER A 151 4.39 -4.09 14.55
N ASP A 152 3.48 -3.39 13.86
CA ASP A 152 2.62 -2.36 14.44
C ASP A 152 1.21 -2.45 13.85
N ALA A 153 0.43 -3.46 14.26
CA ALA A 153 -0.91 -3.72 13.74
C ALA A 153 -1.89 -2.53 13.88
N ILE A 154 -1.85 -1.78 15.00
CA ILE A 154 -2.67 -0.57 15.16
C ILE A 154 -2.22 0.49 14.17
N GLY A 155 -0.91 0.69 14.04
CA GLY A 155 -0.36 1.67 13.15
C GLY A 155 -0.64 1.37 11.68
N SER A 156 -0.47 0.13 11.23
CA SER A 156 -0.69 -0.29 9.85
C SER A 156 -2.16 -0.14 9.48
N ALA A 157 -3.07 -0.59 10.34
CA ALA A 157 -4.50 -0.39 10.16
C ALA A 157 -4.89 1.11 10.14
N THR A 158 -4.26 1.94 10.98
CA THR A 158 -4.49 3.40 10.98
C THR A 158 -3.99 4.06 9.68
N VAL A 159 -2.89 3.58 9.10
CA VAL A 159 -2.38 4.09 7.82
C VAL A 159 -3.38 3.82 6.71
N VAL A 160 -3.87 2.58 6.61
CA VAL A 160 -4.90 2.21 5.64
C VAL A 160 -6.09 3.16 5.73
N LEU A 161 -6.64 3.38 6.92
CA LEU A 161 -7.76 4.31 7.14
C LEU A 161 -7.43 5.76 6.77
N SER A 162 -6.17 6.16 6.86
CA SER A 162 -5.75 7.54 6.59
C SER A 162 -5.42 7.81 5.12
N VAL A 163 -5.09 6.77 4.34
CA VAL A 163 -4.76 6.89 2.92
C VAL A 163 -5.98 6.61 2.05
N SER A 164 -6.83 5.68 2.49
CA SER A 164 -8.05 5.28 1.80
C SER A 164 -9.21 6.22 2.10
N SER A 165 -9.79 6.84 1.06
CA SER A 165 -11.04 7.60 1.21
C SER A 165 -12.22 6.68 1.54
N VAL A 166 -12.20 5.47 0.98
CA VAL A 166 -13.27 4.46 1.08
C VAL A 166 -13.32 3.84 2.47
N LEU A 167 -12.16 3.37 2.97
CA LEU A 167 -12.05 2.72 4.27
C LEU A 167 -11.99 3.75 5.40
N GLY A 168 -11.38 4.91 5.16
CA GLY A 168 -11.37 6.05 6.09
C GLY A 168 -12.72 6.76 6.26
N GLN A 169 -13.67 6.47 5.36
CA GLN A 169 -15.01 7.06 5.30
C GLN A 169 -15.00 8.57 5.09
N THR A 170 -14.07 9.06 4.28
CA THR A 170 -13.96 10.47 3.92
C THR A 170 -14.45 10.76 2.51
N GLY A 171 -14.77 9.73 1.72
CA GLY A 171 -15.29 9.88 0.36
C GLY A 171 -15.79 8.57 -0.24
N GLN A 172 -16.44 8.68 -1.39
CA GLN A 172 -16.87 7.55 -2.23
C GLN A 172 -16.49 7.90 -3.69
N PRO A 173 -15.29 7.53 -4.15
CA PRO A 173 -14.84 7.90 -5.48
C PRO A 173 -15.73 7.28 -6.55
N GLU A 174 -16.19 8.11 -7.48
CA GLU A 174 -17.04 7.75 -8.61
C GLU A 174 -16.22 7.56 -9.90
N THR A 175 -14.92 7.86 -9.84
CA THR A 175 -13.97 7.67 -10.95
C THR A 175 -12.62 7.16 -10.46
N VAL A 176 -11.82 6.59 -11.37
CA VAL A 176 -10.42 6.22 -11.10
C VAL A 176 -9.59 7.45 -10.74
N LEU A 177 -9.82 8.57 -11.41
CA LEU A 177 -9.10 9.82 -11.14
C LEU A 177 -9.34 10.31 -9.71
N GLU A 178 -10.58 10.28 -9.21
CA GLU A 178 -10.90 10.66 -7.84
C GLU A 178 -10.23 9.75 -6.81
N ALA A 179 -10.30 8.43 -7.02
CA ALA A 179 -9.68 7.44 -6.15
C ALA A 179 -8.15 7.67 -6.04
N LEU A 180 -7.49 7.83 -7.19
CA LEU A 180 -6.04 8.05 -7.25
C LEU A 180 -5.64 9.42 -6.71
N SER A 181 -6.41 10.48 -7.02
CA SER A 181 -6.10 11.84 -6.58
C SER A 181 -6.12 11.94 -5.06
N TYR A 182 -7.16 11.41 -4.42
CA TYR A 182 -7.22 11.37 -2.95
C TYR A 182 -6.02 10.60 -2.37
N CYS A 183 -5.78 9.39 -2.84
CA CYS A 183 -4.66 8.55 -2.39
C CYS A 183 -3.28 9.23 -2.55
N LEU A 184 -3.06 9.90 -3.68
CA LEU A 184 -1.84 10.64 -3.98
C LEU A 184 -1.68 11.88 -3.10
N GLU A 185 -2.75 12.62 -2.86
CA GLU A 185 -2.75 13.76 -1.94
C GLU A 185 -2.39 13.32 -0.52
N ARG A 186 -2.98 12.21 -0.04
CA ARG A 186 -2.61 11.62 1.25
C ARG A 186 -1.14 11.18 1.25
N THR A 187 -0.66 10.52 0.20
CA THR A 187 0.74 10.08 0.09
C THR A 187 1.74 11.25 0.09
N CYS A 188 1.34 12.39 -0.49
CA CYS A 188 2.17 13.60 -0.57
C CYS A 188 2.02 14.53 0.64
N SER A 189 1.17 14.17 1.61
CA SER A 189 0.90 14.99 2.77
C SER A 189 2.14 15.10 3.69
N PRO A 190 2.21 16.10 4.58
CA PRO A 190 3.33 16.26 5.51
C PRO A 190 3.60 15.00 6.35
N GLU A 191 2.57 14.22 6.66
CA GLU A 191 2.67 12.95 7.40
C GLU A 191 3.56 11.93 6.69
N TYR A 192 3.49 11.87 5.36
CA TYR A 192 4.17 10.85 4.53
C TYR A 192 5.22 11.42 3.58
N ARG A 193 5.53 12.72 3.65
CA ARG A 193 6.52 13.39 2.81
C ARG A 193 7.89 12.68 2.76
N HIS A 194 8.29 12.05 3.85
CA HIS A 194 9.55 11.32 3.97
C HIS A 194 9.62 10.06 3.09
N MET A 195 8.49 9.58 2.57
CA MET A 195 8.41 8.37 1.74
C MET A 195 8.85 8.57 0.28
N GLY A 196 9.22 9.79 -0.12
CA GLY A 196 9.60 10.12 -1.50
C GLY A 196 8.54 10.90 -2.28
N GLY A 197 7.48 11.35 -1.59
CA GLY A 197 6.46 12.26 -2.12
C GLY A 197 5.79 11.73 -3.39
N LEU A 198 5.66 12.60 -4.40
CA LEU A 198 4.91 12.27 -5.60
C LEU A 198 5.49 11.10 -6.40
N GLN A 199 6.82 10.98 -6.51
CA GLN A 199 7.42 9.88 -7.28
C GLN A 199 7.12 8.52 -6.64
N PHE A 200 7.14 8.47 -5.31
CA PHE A 200 6.68 7.31 -4.56
C PHE A 200 5.20 7.02 -4.82
N GLY A 201 4.35 8.05 -4.75
CA GLY A 201 2.92 7.93 -5.05
C GLY A 201 2.62 7.41 -6.47
N LEU A 202 3.32 7.91 -7.48
CA LEU A 202 3.18 7.42 -8.87
C LEU A 202 3.71 5.99 -9.05
N GLY A 203 4.69 5.60 -8.23
CA GLY A 203 5.15 4.21 -8.11
C GLY A 203 4.05 3.29 -7.57
N LEU A 204 3.29 3.74 -6.57
CA LEU A 204 2.15 2.98 -6.05
C LEU A 204 1.03 2.80 -7.07
N VAL A 205 0.83 3.76 -7.98
CA VAL A 205 -0.09 3.56 -9.12
C VAL A 205 0.40 2.42 -10.03
N ASN A 206 1.71 2.24 -10.19
CA ASN A 206 2.21 1.03 -10.87
C ASN A 206 1.88 -0.23 -10.08
N ASP A 207 2.02 -0.23 -8.76
CA ASP A 207 1.69 -1.41 -7.94
C ASP A 207 0.22 -1.79 -8.11
N VAL A 208 -0.69 -0.81 -8.11
CA VAL A 208 -2.12 -1.03 -8.40
C VAL A 208 -2.30 -1.73 -9.74
N ILE A 209 -1.65 -1.22 -10.80
CA ILE A 209 -1.72 -1.81 -12.15
C ILE A 209 -1.18 -3.25 -12.15
N HIS A 210 -0.05 -3.51 -11.48
CA HIS A 210 0.56 -4.84 -11.42
C HIS A 210 -0.37 -5.84 -10.70
N VAL A 211 -0.87 -5.49 -9.53
CA VAL A 211 -1.80 -6.33 -8.76
C VAL A 211 -3.05 -6.66 -9.57
N MET A 212 -3.65 -5.67 -10.23
CA MET A 212 -4.83 -5.90 -11.08
C MET A 212 -4.53 -6.82 -12.27
N SER A 213 -3.33 -6.72 -12.84
CA SER A 213 -2.90 -7.57 -13.96
C SER A 213 -2.67 -9.02 -13.56
N LEU A 214 -2.52 -9.32 -12.26
CA LEU A 214 -2.46 -10.70 -11.73
C LEU A 214 -3.86 -11.36 -11.64
N GLY A 215 -4.93 -10.58 -11.75
CA GLY A 215 -6.31 -11.08 -11.79
C GLY A 215 -6.99 -11.31 -10.44
N GLY A 216 -8.19 -11.89 -10.48
CA GLY A 216 -9.11 -11.95 -9.35
C GLY A 216 -8.57 -12.69 -8.12
N HIS A 217 -7.82 -13.78 -8.32
CA HIS A 217 -7.27 -14.55 -7.20
C HIS A 217 -6.23 -13.76 -6.41
N ALA A 218 -5.36 -13.01 -7.09
CA ALA A 218 -4.39 -12.13 -6.44
C ALA A 218 -5.08 -10.99 -5.67
N LEU A 219 -6.15 -10.43 -6.24
CA LEU A 219 -6.99 -9.43 -5.57
C LEU A 219 -7.65 -10.00 -4.30
N ILE A 220 -8.13 -11.24 -4.33
CA ILE A 220 -8.71 -11.92 -3.16
C ILE A 220 -7.63 -12.15 -2.09
N CYS A 221 -6.43 -12.60 -2.45
CA CYS A 221 -5.31 -12.73 -1.51
C CYS A 221 -4.94 -11.40 -0.85
N LEU A 222 -4.86 -10.31 -1.64
CA LEU A 222 -4.62 -8.96 -1.13
C LEU A 222 -5.70 -8.54 -0.12
N LEU A 223 -6.97 -8.72 -0.48
CA LEU A 223 -8.09 -8.31 0.37
C LEU A 223 -8.16 -9.16 1.65
N CYS A 224 -7.79 -10.44 1.58
CA CYS A 224 -7.68 -11.30 2.75
C CYS A 224 -6.58 -10.82 3.71
N ASP A 225 -5.40 -10.47 3.18
CA ASP A 225 -4.29 -9.93 3.98
C ASP A 225 -4.63 -8.56 4.59
N LEU A 226 -5.29 -7.69 3.82
CA LEU A 226 -5.80 -6.42 4.32
C LEU A 226 -6.85 -6.61 5.43
N GLN A 227 -7.74 -7.59 5.28
CA GLN A 227 -8.70 -7.91 6.33
C GLN A 227 -7.99 -8.35 7.63
N LYS A 228 -6.97 -9.21 7.52
CA LYS A 228 -6.14 -9.65 8.66
C LYS A 228 -5.42 -8.46 9.31
N MET A 229 -4.90 -7.52 8.52
CA MET A 229 -4.28 -6.29 9.00
C MET A 229 -5.24 -5.44 9.83
N VAL A 230 -6.46 -5.21 9.31
CA VAL A 230 -7.49 -4.43 10.02
C VAL A 230 -7.96 -5.14 11.29
N GLN A 231 -8.16 -6.46 11.24
CA GLN A 231 -8.56 -7.28 12.40
C GLN A 231 -7.51 -7.29 13.50
N ALA A 232 -6.22 -7.38 13.14
CA ALA A 232 -5.12 -7.34 14.10
C ALA A 232 -5.09 -5.99 14.84
N GLY A 233 -5.20 -4.87 14.12
CA GLY A 233 -5.30 -3.54 14.73
C GLY A 233 -6.52 -3.41 15.64
N GLU A 234 -7.67 -3.97 15.25
CA GLU A 234 -8.88 -3.95 16.08
C GLU A 234 -8.72 -4.79 17.37
N LYS A 235 -8.11 -5.99 17.26
CA LYS A 235 -7.86 -6.89 18.39
C LYS A 235 -6.96 -6.25 19.43
N GLU A 236 -5.92 -5.56 18.98
CA GLU A 236 -4.98 -4.93 19.88
C GLU A 236 -5.53 -3.69 20.57
N LEU A 237 -6.30 -2.85 19.85
CA LEU A 237 -7.04 -1.74 20.46
C LEU A 237 -8.02 -2.20 21.54
N LYS A 238 -8.55 -3.43 21.47
CA LYS A 238 -9.38 -4.03 22.53
C LYS A 238 -8.58 -4.38 23.78
N ALA A 239 -7.32 -4.77 23.63
CA ALA A 239 -6.47 -5.16 24.75
C ALA A 239 -6.01 -3.94 25.58
N GLU A 240 -5.93 -2.76 24.95
CA GLU A 240 -5.57 -1.52 25.63
C GLU A 240 -6.78 -0.91 26.40
N LYS A 241 -6.73 -0.94 27.74
CA LYS A 241 -7.75 -0.33 28.61
C LYS A 241 -7.88 1.19 28.34
N THR A 242 -9.11 1.69 28.32
CA THR A 242 -9.66 2.66 27.34
C THR A 242 -9.35 4.15 27.54
N ARG A 243 -9.21 4.90 26.43
CA ARG A 243 -9.50 6.36 26.29
C ARG A 243 -10.57 6.56 25.20
N LYS A 244 -11.42 7.59 25.31
CA LYS A 244 -12.54 7.89 24.38
C LYS A 244 -12.13 7.93 22.90
N SER A 245 -10.98 8.52 22.56
CA SER A 245 -10.44 8.61 21.19
C SER A 245 -10.14 7.24 20.53
N LYS A 246 -9.88 6.17 21.30
CA LYS A 246 -9.65 4.83 20.75
C LYS A 246 -10.95 4.14 20.30
N SER A 247 -12.10 4.60 20.82
CA SER A 247 -13.42 4.07 20.44
C SER A 247 -13.77 4.38 18.99
N ASP A 248 -13.46 5.59 18.53
CA ASP A 248 -13.79 6.04 17.16
C ASP A 248 -12.92 5.34 16.11
N ILE A 249 -11.63 5.15 16.39
CA ILE A 249 -10.74 4.39 15.49
C ILE A 249 -11.22 2.94 15.40
N ARG A 250 -11.61 2.33 16.53
CA ARG A 250 -12.14 0.97 16.55
C ARG A 250 -13.42 0.81 15.73
N SER A 251 -14.35 1.76 15.81
CA SER A 251 -15.58 1.69 15.01
C SER A 251 -15.27 1.81 13.51
N LYS A 252 -14.35 2.70 13.12
CA LYS A 252 -13.86 2.79 11.73
C LYS A 252 -13.22 1.49 11.26
N LEU A 253 -12.38 0.85 12.07
CA LEU A 253 -11.76 -0.43 11.72
C LEU A 253 -12.80 -1.53 11.49
N LYS A 254 -13.83 -1.64 12.32
CA LYS A 254 -14.93 -2.61 12.09
C LYS A 254 -15.66 -2.35 10.77
N LEU A 255 -15.89 -1.09 10.42
CA LEU A 255 -16.55 -0.74 9.18
C LEU A 255 -15.64 -1.02 7.96
N ALA A 256 -14.35 -0.73 8.08
CA ALA A 256 -13.35 -1.06 7.07
C ALA A 256 -13.24 -2.59 6.87
N GLU A 257 -13.19 -3.38 7.93
CA GLU A 257 -13.17 -4.84 7.87
C GLU A 257 -14.37 -5.38 7.07
N ARG A 258 -15.58 -4.91 7.42
CA ARG A 258 -16.81 -5.30 6.71
C ARG A 258 -16.80 -4.88 5.24
N LYS A 259 -16.30 -3.69 4.94
CA LYS A 259 -16.19 -3.16 3.57
C LYS A 259 -15.19 -3.98 2.75
N VAL A 260 -14.03 -4.31 3.32
CA VAL A 260 -13.01 -5.16 2.67
C VAL A 260 -13.58 -6.56 2.40
N TYR A 261 -14.25 -7.16 3.38
CA TYR A 261 -14.90 -8.46 3.21
C TYR A 261 -15.97 -8.44 2.11
N PHE A 262 -16.81 -7.41 2.10
CA PHE A 262 -17.82 -7.22 1.06
C PHE A 262 -17.19 -7.10 -0.34
N ILE A 263 -16.14 -6.29 -0.48
CA ILE A 263 -15.44 -6.10 -1.76
C ILE A 263 -14.75 -7.39 -2.20
N MET A 264 -14.20 -8.18 -1.27
CA MET A 264 -13.62 -9.48 -1.56
C MET A 264 -14.65 -10.46 -2.14
N CYS A 265 -15.86 -10.53 -1.56
CA CYS A 265 -16.94 -11.33 -2.11
C CYS A 265 -17.39 -10.80 -3.49
N TRP A 266 -17.44 -9.49 -3.67
CA TRP A 266 -17.79 -8.88 -4.95
C TRP A 266 -16.77 -9.15 -6.05
N VAL A 267 -15.47 -9.08 -5.74
CA VAL A 267 -14.37 -9.43 -6.65
C VAL A 267 -14.48 -10.88 -7.11
N HIS A 268 -14.82 -11.81 -6.21
CA HIS A 268 -14.99 -13.22 -6.54
C HIS A 268 -16.11 -13.48 -7.57
N GLU A 269 -17.14 -12.63 -7.62
CA GLU A 269 -18.24 -12.75 -8.59
C GLU A 269 -17.96 -12.09 -9.96
N GLN A 270 -16.88 -11.31 -10.12
CA GLN A 270 -16.61 -10.61 -11.38
C GLN A 270 -15.88 -11.49 -12.41
N PRO A 271 -16.11 -11.27 -13.71
CA PRO A 271 -15.35 -11.94 -14.76
C PRO A 271 -13.86 -11.55 -14.72
N GLY A 272 -12.98 -12.48 -15.08
CA GLY A 272 -11.52 -12.28 -14.98
C GLY A 272 -11.00 -11.12 -15.83
N GLU A 273 -11.64 -10.84 -16.97
CA GLU A 273 -11.31 -9.77 -17.91
C GLU A 273 -11.57 -8.37 -17.33
N ALA A 274 -12.43 -8.26 -16.31
CA ALA A 274 -12.75 -6.99 -15.66
C ALA A 274 -11.50 -6.30 -15.10
N TRP A 275 -10.55 -7.09 -14.57
CA TRP A 275 -9.35 -6.56 -13.93
C TRP A 275 -8.32 -6.04 -14.93
N SER A 276 -8.17 -6.73 -16.07
CA SER A 276 -7.30 -6.25 -17.15
C SER A 276 -7.84 -4.95 -17.76
N SER A 277 -9.17 -4.86 -17.92
CA SER A 277 -9.84 -3.65 -18.40
C SER A 277 -9.67 -2.47 -17.43
N LEU A 278 -9.90 -2.70 -16.13
CA LEU A 278 -9.73 -1.68 -15.11
C LEU A 278 -8.26 -1.23 -14.96
N ALA A 279 -7.31 -2.16 -15.07
CA ALA A 279 -5.87 -1.84 -15.11
C ALA A 279 -5.51 -0.94 -16.31
N ALA A 280 -6.15 -1.13 -17.47
CA ALA A 280 -5.97 -0.26 -18.62
C ALA A 280 -6.48 1.17 -18.36
N ILE A 281 -7.62 1.32 -17.70
CA ILE A 281 -8.16 2.64 -17.29
C ILE A 281 -7.19 3.32 -16.31
N VAL A 282 -6.74 2.62 -15.27
CA VAL A 282 -5.75 3.15 -14.31
C VAL A 282 -4.46 3.59 -15.00
N ARG A 283 -3.99 2.82 -16.00
CA ARG A 283 -2.80 3.15 -16.79
C ARG A 283 -3.01 4.40 -17.66
N ALA A 284 -4.20 4.55 -18.25
CA ALA A 284 -4.56 5.72 -19.05
C ALA A 284 -4.60 6.99 -18.18
N GLU A 285 -5.27 6.93 -17.02
CA GLU A 285 -5.34 8.06 -16.06
C GLU A 285 -3.96 8.46 -15.52
N LYS A 286 -3.09 7.48 -15.27
CA LYS A 286 -1.71 7.77 -14.91
C LYS A 286 -0.98 8.54 -16.01
N SER A 287 -1.18 8.15 -17.26
CA SER A 287 -0.49 8.76 -18.41
C SER A 287 -0.99 10.18 -18.68
N SER A 288 -2.31 10.40 -18.66
CA SER A 288 -2.93 11.73 -18.81
C SER A 288 -2.48 12.70 -17.71
N GLY A 289 -2.36 12.23 -16.46
CA GLY A 289 -1.83 13.02 -15.35
C GLY A 289 -0.35 13.39 -15.47
N MET A 290 0.45 12.60 -16.21
CA MET A 290 1.84 12.89 -16.52
C MET A 290 1.97 13.89 -17.68
N ASP A 291 1.14 13.78 -18.71
CA ASP A 291 1.16 14.67 -19.89
C ASP A 291 0.81 16.12 -19.54
N TYR A 292 -0.15 16.33 -18.63
CA TYR A 292 -0.48 17.67 -18.11
C TYR A 292 0.72 18.35 -17.40
N ARG A 293 1.68 17.58 -16.89
CA ARG A 293 2.92 18.10 -16.27
C ARG A 293 4.02 18.39 -17.27
N VAL A 294 4.20 17.57 -18.31
CA VAL A 294 5.18 17.84 -19.36
C VAL A 294 4.82 19.14 -20.09
N GLY A 295 3.53 19.41 -20.30
CA GLY A 295 3.04 20.67 -20.87
C GLY A 295 3.33 21.92 -20.03
N LYS A 296 3.53 21.80 -18.70
CA LYS A 296 3.94 22.92 -17.81
C LYS A 296 5.45 23.15 -17.75
N ASN A 297 6.25 22.23 -18.30
CA ASN A 297 7.72 22.31 -18.31
C ASN A 297 8.31 22.63 -19.69
N VAL A 298 7.56 23.29 -20.59
CA VAL A 298 8.14 23.87 -21.80
C VAL A 298 9.01 25.07 -21.39
N PRO A 299 10.32 25.10 -21.70
CA PRO A 299 11.17 26.25 -21.38
C PRO A 299 10.67 27.46 -22.15
N ALA A 300 10.50 28.59 -21.46
CA ALA A 300 10.19 29.87 -22.08
C ALA A 300 11.17 30.16 -23.23
N ALA A 301 10.66 30.09 -24.46
CA ALA A 301 11.38 30.55 -25.62
C ALA A 301 11.73 32.02 -25.41
N LYS A 302 13.04 32.33 -25.41
CA LYS A 302 13.55 33.70 -25.35
C LYS A 302 13.01 34.47 -26.57
N ASN A 303 12.01 35.31 -26.35
CA ASN A 303 11.61 36.30 -27.34
C ASN A 303 12.76 37.31 -27.49
N LYS A 304 13.51 37.20 -28.59
CA LYS A 304 14.35 38.28 -29.09
C LYS A 304 13.43 39.41 -29.54
N THR A 305 13.63 40.56 -28.93
CA THR A 305 13.06 41.85 -29.29
C THR A 305 13.51 42.20 -30.72
N GLU A 306 12.58 42.23 -31.66
CA GLU A 306 12.75 42.94 -32.93
C GLU A 306 11.74 44.09 -32.97
N SER A 307 12.25 45.28 -33.29
CA SER A 307 11.56 46.56 -33.26
C SER A 307 10.46 46.62 -34.31
N ARG A 308 9.23 46.96 -33.89
CA ARG A 308 8.15 47.26 -34.83
C ARG A 308 8.14 48.74 -35.16
N GLY A 309 8.46 49.04 -36.42
CA GLY A 309 8.17 50.32 -37.06
C GLY A 309 6.66 50.60 -37.11
N LYS A 310 6.34 51.89 -37.02
CA LYS A 310 4.99 52.46 -37.08
C LYS A 310 4.33 52.19 -38.43
N VAL A 311 3.07 51.76 -38.43
CA VAL A 311 2.11 52.07 -39.50
C VAL A 311 0.75 52.36 -38.85
N LEU A 312 0.26 53.58 -39.10
CA LEU A 312 -1.10 54.04 -38.86
C LEU A 312 -2.03 53.43 -39.91
N ILE A 313 -3.19 52.91 -39.50
CA ILE A 313 -4.41 52.92 -40.31
C ILE A 313 -5.59 53.20 -39.37
N GLU A 314 -6.25 54.34 -39.59
CA GLU A 314 -7.58 54.68 -39.10
C GLU A 314 -8.62 53.85 -39.87
N GLU A 315 -9.62 53.33 -39.16
CA GLU A 315 -10.93 53.04 -39.74
C GLU A 315 -12.02 53.73 -38.92
N LEU A 316 -13.05 54.14 -39.66
CA LEU A 316 -14.15 55.07 -39.39
C LEU A 316 -14.90 54.91 -38.06
#